data_AF-A0A424YIA3-F1
#
_entry.id   AF-A0A424YIA3-F1
#
_cell.length_a   1.000
_cell.length_b   1.000
_cell.length_c   1.000
_cell.angle_alpha   90.00
_cell.angle_beta   90.00
_cell.angle_gamma   90.00
#
_symmetry.space_group_name_H-M   'P 1'
#
loop_
_entity.id
_entity.type
_entity.pdbx_description
1 polymer ?
#
loop_
_entity_poly.entity_id
_entity_poly.type
_entity_poly.pdbx_seq_one_letter_code
_entity_poly.pdbx_strand_id
1 'polypeptide(L)'
;SKLFQNVREKASLAYYANSRLERNKGIMLIASGIEINNYDKALNIIQEQVRSLGEGDITSYELESTRVGLINQVRVSEDNPYQIINRQLGGIISGRQESIQEIIDQINGVTREDVVQVANKVKLDTIYFLRNKG
;
A
#
# COMPACT_ATOMS: atom_id res chain seq x y z
N SER A 1 4.58 7.70 0.90
CA SER A 1 4.45 6.70 -0.19
C SER A 1 4.55 7.38 -1.54
N LYS A 2 4.82 6.65 -2.63
CA LYS A 2 4.88 7.19 -4.00
C LYS A 2 3.59 7.90 -4.42
N LEU A 3 2.43 7.32 -4.13
CA LEU A 3 1.13 7.92 -4.43
C LEU A 3 0.96 9.27 -3.73
N PHE A 4 1.23 9.33 -2.42
CA PHE A 4 1.16 10.58 -1.66
C PHE A 4 2.11 11.63 -2.22
N GLN A 5 3.38 11.26 -2.45
CA GLN A 5 4.40 12.19 -2.92
C GLN A 5 4.13 12.70 -4.35
N ASN A 6 3.76 11.82 -5.28
CA ASN A 6 3.67 12.20 -6.69
C ASN A 6 2.27 12.68 -7.10
N VAL A 7 1.19 12.16 -6.52
CA VAL A 7 -0.19 12.57 -6.86
C VAL A 7 -0.63 13.78 -6.04
N ARG A 8 -0.37 13.76 -4.72
CA ARG A 8 -0.79 14.82 -3.81
C ARG A 8 0.26 15.93 -3.69
N GLU A 9 1.50 15.62 -3.31
CA GLU A 9 2.46 16.67 -2.96
C GLU A 9 3.06 17.37 -4.18
N LYS A 10 3.56 16.61 -5.17
CA LYS A 10 4.22 17.22 -6.36
C LYS A 10 3.24 17.73 -7.41
N ALA A 11 2.20 16.96 -7.71
CA ALA A 11 1.25 17.31 -8.76
C ALA A 11 0.08 18.18 -8.26
N SER A 12 -0.10 18.29 -6.93
CA SER A 12 -1.18 19.06 -6.29
C SER A 12 -2.58 18.72 -6.81
N LEU A 13 -2.81 17.47 -7.21
CA LEU A 13 -4.07 17.05 -7.84
C LEU A 13 -5.10 16.50 -6.86
N ALA A 14 -4.64 16.09 -5.68
CA ALA A 14 -5.44 15.33 -4.75
C ALA A 14 -5.32 15.79 -3.30
N TYR A 15 -6.44 15.81 -2.59
CA TYR A 15 -6.48 16.03 -1.14
C TYR A 15 -5.85 14.86 -0.36
N TYR A 16 -5.96 13.65 -0.90
CA TYR A 16 -5.30 12.45 -0.40
C TYR A 16 -5.03 11.47 -1.55
N ALA A 17 -4.01 10.63 -1.40
CA ALA A 17 -3.74 9.51 -2.29
C ALA A 17 -3.07 8.39 -1.49
N ASN A 18 -3.73 7.24 -1.37
CA ASN A 18 -3.24 6.11 -0.60
C ASN A 18 -3.61 4.77 -1.25
N SER A 19 -2.99 3.70 -0.75
CA SER A 19 -3.30 2.33 -1.12
C SER A 19 -3.55 1.48 0.12
N ARG A 20 -4.38 0.44 -0.03
CA ARG A 20 -4.66 -0.55 1.01
C ARG A 20 -4.76 -1.95 0.39
N LEU A 21 -4.29 -2.95 1.10
CA LEU A 21 -4.34 -4.36 0.69
C LEU A 21 -5.34 -5.12 1.57
N GLU A 22 -6.31 -5.76 0.94
CA GLU A 22 -7.23 -6.72 1.55
C GLU A 22 -6.68 -8.14 1.34
N ARG A 23 -5.74 -8.53 2.22
CA ARG A 23 -4.92 -9.75 2.09
C ARG A 23 -5.74 -11.03 1.84
N ASN A 24 -6.87 -11.20 2.53
CA ASN A 24 -7.69 -12.41 2.45
C ASN A 24 -8.43 -12.58 1.12
N LYS A 25 -8.52 -11.51 0.32
CA LYS A 25 -9.18 -11.51 -0.99
C LYS A 25 -8.21 -11.29 -2.15
N GLY A 26 -6.95 -10.96 -1.86
CA GLY A 26 -5.96 -10.59 -2.89
C GLY A 26 -6.29 -9.28 -3.60
N ILE A 27 -7.03 -8.37 -2.96
CA ILE A 27 -7.48 -7.11 -3.57
C ILE A 27 -6.63 -5.96 -3.06
N MET A 28 -6.11 -5.12 -3.95
CA MET A 28 -5.51 -3.84 -3.63
C MET A 28 -6.45 -2.71 -4.06
N LEU A 29 -6.70 -1.77 -3.16
CA LEU A 29 -7.48 -0.58 -3.41
C LEU A 29 -6.55 0.63 -3.43
N ILE A 30 -6.68 1.48 -4.44
CA ILE A 30 -6.06 2.80 -4.49
C ILE A 30 -7.19 3.82 -4.48
N ALA A 31 -7.11 4.78 -3.57
CA ALA A 31 -8.11 5.81 -3.41
C ALA A 31 -7.47 7.20 -3.41
N SER A 32 -8.17 8.15 -4.02
CA SER A 32 -7.77 9.54 -4.07
C SER A 32 -8.99 10.46 -4.17
N GLY A 33 -8.95 11.58 -3.45
CA GLY A 33 -9.93 12.65 -3.59
C GLY A 33 -9.35 13.75 -4.47
N ILE A 34 -9.97 14.01 -5.62
CA ILE A 34 -9.48 14.92 -6.66
C ILE A 34 -10.59 15.88 -7.11
N GLU A 35 -10.19 16.99 -7.73
CA GLU A 35 -11.11 17.82 -8.52
C GLU A 35 -11.54 17.07 -9.79
N ILE A 36 -12.79 17.28 -10.24
CA ILE A 36 -13.35 16.52 -11.38
C ILE A 36 -12.51 16.69 -12.65
N ASN A 37 -12.04 17.91 -12.90
CA ASN A 37 -11.24 18.25 -14.08
C ASN A 37 -9.83 17.62 -14.05
N ASN A 38 -9.39 17.09 -12.90
CA ASN A 38 -8.09 16.45 -12.75
C ASN A 38 -8.15 14.93 -12.92
N TYR A 39 -9.31 14.35 -13.24
CA TYR A 39 -9.51 12.91 -13.36
C TYR A 39 -8.43 12.19 -14.17
N ASP A 40 -8.28 12.56 -15.45
CA ASP A 40 -7.35 11.88 -16.34
C ASP A 40 -5.90 12.03 -15.87
N LYS A 41 -5.53 13.22 -15.38
CA LYS A 41 -4.18 13.50 -14.90
C LYS A 41 -3.86 12.69 -13.64
N ALA A 42 -4.78 12.64 -12.69
CA ALA A 42 -4.61 11.87 -11.46
C ALA A 42 -4.53 10.35 -11.76
N LEU A 43 -5.42 9.84 -12.62
CA LEU A 43 -5.43 8.44 -13.02
C LEU A 43 -4.12 8.04 -13.69
N ASN A 44 -3.62 8.85 -14.63
CA ASN A 44 -2.37 8.59 -15.34
C ASN A 44 -1.17 8.54 -14.39
N ILE A 45 -1.06 9.50 -13.46
CA ILE A 45 0.04 9.50 -12.48
C ILE A 45 -0.08 8.29 -11.57
N ILE A 46 -1.27 7.92 -11.10
CA ILE A 46 -1.46 6.72 -10.26
C ILE A 46 -0.98 5.47 -11.00
N GLN A 47 -1.39 5.28 -12.26
CA GLN A 47 -0.98 4.15 -13.08
C GLN A 47 0.54 4.13 -13.31
N GLU A 48 1.14 5.29 -13.58
CA GLU A 48 2.59 5.44 -13.71
C GLU A 48 3.31 5.04 -12.42
N GLN A 49 2.83 5.45 -11.25
CA GLN A 49 3.44 5.08 -9.97
C GLN A 49 3.32 3.58 -9.66
N VAL A 50 2.24 2.91 -10.11
CA VAL A 50 2.13 1.46 -9.97
C VAL A 50 3.09 0.75 -10.93
N ARG A 51 3.18 1.22 -12.19
CA ARG A 51 4.09 0.67 -13.19
C ARG A 51 5.57 0.83 -12.78
N SER A 52 5.95 2.00 -12.25
CA SER A 52 7.33 2.27 -11.86
C SER A 52 7.83 1.33 -10.76
N LEU A 53 6.95 0.86 -9.87
CA LEU A 53 7.29 -0.21 -8.91
C LEU A 53 7.65 -1.53 -9.60
N GLY A 54 6.94 -1.89 -10.68
CA GLY A 54 7.22 -3.09 -11.49
C GLY A 54 8.49 -2.97 -12.35
N GLU A 55 8.85 -1.74 -12.73
CA GLU A 55 10.13 -1.41 -13.37
C GLU A 55 11.28 -1.32 -12.33
N GLY A 56 10.94 -1.43 -11.06
CA GLY A 56 11.88 -1.37 -9.95
C GLY A 56 12.36 0.02 -9.61
N ASP A 57 11.74 1.10 -10.09
CA ASP A 57 12.04 2.47 -9.67
C ASP A 57 11.66 2.68 -8.20
N ILE A 58 12.52 2.20 -7.31
CA ILE A 58 12.39 2.21 -5.85
C ILE A 58 13.75 2.60 -5.32
N THR A 59 13.83 3.76 -4.69
CA THR A 59 15.05 4.21 -4.04
C THR A 59 15.28 3.43 -2.75
N SER A 60 16.55 3.30 -2.33
CA SER A 60 16.89 2.67 -1.05
C SER A 60 16.21 3.37 0.14
N TYR A 61 16.06 4.70 0.04
CA TYR A 61 15.35 5.48 1.05
C TYR A 61 13.87 5.13 1.13
N GLU A 62 13.17 5.01 -0.02
CA GLU A 62 11.75 4.61 -0.03
C GLU A 62 11.54 3.23 0.57
N LEU A 63 12.41 2.26 0.24
CA LEU A 63 12.34 0.91 0.78
C LEU A 63 12.57 0.89 2.29
N GLU A 64 13.64 1.54 2.76
CA GLU A 64 14.00 1.58 4.18
C GLU A 64 12.96 2.36 5.00
N SER A 65 12.54 3.53 4.54
CA SER A 65 11.51 4.31 5.22
C SER A 65 10.19 3.54 5.33
N THR A 66 9.81 2.79 4.29
CA THR A 66 8.63 1.92 4.32
C THR A 66 8.79 0.79 5.33
N ARG A 67 9.97 0.13 5.35
CA ARG A 67 10.30 -0.93 6.31
C ARG A 67 10.16 -0.45 7.76
N VAL A 68 10.80 0.68 8.09
CA VAL A 68 10.72 1.30 9.42
C VAL A 68 9.27 1.62 9.79
N GLY A 69 8.50 2.19 8.86
CA GLY A 69 7.09 2.50 9.08
C GLY A 69 6.24 1.26 9.40
N LEU A 70 6.43 0.17 8.65
CA LEU A 70 5.72 -1.09 8.88
C LEU A 70 6.11 -1.73 10.22
N ILE A 71 7.41 -1.77 10.55
CA ILE A 71 7.89 -2.30 11.83
C ILE A 71 7.31 -1.51 13.00
N ASN A 72 7.29 -0.17 12.90
CA ASN A 72 6.68 0.67 13.93
C ASN A 72 5.18 0.39 14.08
N GLN A 73 4.45 0.21 12.98
CA GLN A 73 3.03 -0.15 13.03
C GLN A 73 2.80 -1.50 13.70
N VAL A 74 3.65 -2.50 13.41
CA VAL A 74 3.60 -3.83 14.04
C VAL A 74 3.83 -3.72 15.55
N ARG A 75 4.83 -2.95 16.00
CA ARG A 75 5.11 -2.74 17.43
C ARG A 75 3.94 -2.05 18.15
N VAL A 76 3.42 -0.96 17.58
CA VAL A 76 2.27 -0.23 18.16
C VAL A 76 1.02 -1.10 18.24
N SER A 77 0.90 -2.13 17.39
CA SER A 77 -0.23 -3.06 17.45
C SER A 77 -0.28 -3.89 18.74
N GLU A 78 0.83 -4.01 19.47
CA GLU A 78 0.89 -4.73 20.75
C GLU A 78 0.22 -3.97 21.90
N ASP A 79 0.14 -2.64 21.80
CA ASP A 79 -0.53 -1.81 22.79
C ASP A 79 -2.05 -1.67 22.54
N ASN A 80 -2.56 -2.34 21.50
CA ASN A 80 -3.96 -2.26 21.11
C ASN A 80 -4.65 -3.63 21.27
N PRO A 81 -5.51 -3.82 22.29
CA PRO A 81 -6.20 -5.10 22.54
C PRO A 81 -6.98 -5.62 21.34
N TYR A 82 -7.60 -4.72 20.55
CA TYR A 82 -8.34 -5.10 19.35
C TYR A 82 -7.42 -5.64 18.25
N GLN A 83 -6.24 -5.06 18.08
CA GLN A 83 -5.25 -5.57 17.11
C GLN A 83 -4.67 -6.92 17.55
N ILE A 84 -4.43 -7.10 18.84
CA ILE A 84 -3.98 -8.39 19.40
C ILE A 84 -5.02 -9.49 19.11
N ILE A 85 -6.30 -9.25 19.45
CA ILE A 85 -7.38 -10.21 19.22
C ILE A 85 -7.49 -10.56 17.73
N ASN A 86 -7.48 -9.56 16.85
CA ASN A 86 -7.57 -9.80 15.40
C ASN A 86 -6.39 -10.60 14.86
N ARG A 87 -5.16 -10.32 15.33
CA ARG A 87 -3.96 -11.07 14.92
C ARG A 87 -4.06 -12.53 15.33
N GLN A 88 -4.46 -12.79 16.58
CA GLN A 88 -4.65 -14.16 17.09
C GLN A 88 -5.73 -14.90 16.29
N LEU A 89 -6.89 -14.26 16.09
CA LEU A 89 -7.97 -14.84 15.29
C LEU A 89 -7.54 -15.13 13.85
N GLY A 90 -6.84 -14.18 13.22
CA GLY A 90 -6.30 -14.33 11.88
C GLY A 90 -5.33 -15.51 11.76
N GLY A 91 -4.46 -15.70 12.76
CA GLY A 91 -3.52 -16.82 12.81
C GLY A 91 -4.18 -18.19 12.98
N ILE A 92 -5.28 -18.25 13.77
CA ILE A 92 -6.08 -19.47 13.91
C ILE A 92 -6.76 -19.80 12.56
N ILE A 93 -7.37 -18.82 11.90
CA ILE A 93 -8.08 -19.02 10.63
C ILE A 93 -7.10 -19.42 9.51
N SER A 94 -5.91 -18.82 9.47
CA SER A 94 -4.90 -19.11 8.44
C SER A 94 -4.13 -20.41 8.70
N GLY A 95 -4.22 -20.97 9.91
CA GLY A 95 -3.38 -22.08 10.36
C GLY A 95 -1.91 -21.69 10.58
N ARG A 96 -1.61 -20.39 10.64
CA ARG A 96 -0.25 -19.84 10.79
C ARG A 96 -0.25 -18.79 11.89
N GLN A 97 0.27 -19.17 13.06
CA GLN A 97 0.54 -18.23 14.13
C GLN A 97 1.97 -17.70 13.99
N GLU A 98 2.11 -16.39 14.00
CA GLU A 98 3.39 -15.70 13.93
C GLU A 98 3.51 -14.77 15.12
N SER A 99 4.66 -14.83 15.76
CA SER A 99 5.09 -13.85 16.74
C SER A 99 5.38 -12.51 16.06
N ILE A 100 5.38 -11.45 16.87
CA ILE A 100 5.71 -10.11 16.39
C ILE A 100 7.15 -10.04 15.86
N GLN A 101 8.08 -10.76 16.51
CA GLN A 101 9.46 -10.82 16.05
C GLN A 101 9.57 -11.50 14.68
N GLU A 102 8.87 -12.60 14.44
CA GLU A 102 8.85 -13.26 13.13
C GLU A 102 8.29 -12.34 12.03
N ILE A 103 7.24 -11.57 12.32
CA ILE A 103 6.70 -10.58 11.37
C ILE A 103 7.74 -9.49 11.07
N ILE A 104 8.45 -8.99 12.08
CA ILE A 104 9.50 -7.98 11.92
C ILE A 104 10.66 -8.53 11.09
N ASP A 105 11.09 -9.76 11.34
CA ASP A 105 12.19 -10.41 10.61
C ASP A 105 11.81 -10.63 9.14
N GLN A 106 10.56 -11.02 8.87
CA GLN A 106 10.04 -11.12 7.50
C GLN A 106 10.03 -9.76 6.80
N ILE A 107 9.61 -8.69 7.47
CA ILE A 107 9.63 -7.32 6.91
C ILE A 107 11.08 -6.88 6.62
N ASN A 108 12.02 -7.19 7.51
CA ASN A 108 13.45 -6.89 7.31
C ASN A 108 14.03 -7.65 6.11
N GLY A 109 13.61 -8.90 5.91
CA GLY A 109 14.07 -9.75 4.81
C GLY A 109 13.56 -9.37 3.42
N VAL A 110 12.56 -8.49 3.30
CA VAL A 110 12.02 -8.06 2.00
C VAL A 110 13.08 -7.28 1.20
N THR A 111 13.34 -7.77 -0.01
CA THR A 111 14.25 -7.16 -0.98
C THR A 111 13.51 -6.26 -1.98
N ARG A 112 14.26 -5.47 -2.76
CA ARG A 112 13.68 -4.68 -3.86
C ARG A 112 13.10 -5.59 -4.93
N GLU A 113 13.77 -6.70 -5.20
CA GLU A 113 13.40 -7.71 -6.19
C GLU A 113 12.07 -8.38 -5.82
N ASP A 114 11.82 -8.66 -4.54
CA ASP A 114 10.54 -9.17 -4.06
C ASP A 114 9.41 -8.18 -4.34
N VAL A 115 9.65 -6.88 -4.08
CA VAL A 115 8.67 -5.82 -4.36
C VAL A 115 8.37 -5.73 -5.85
N VAL A 116 9.41 -5.78 -6.70
CA VAL A 116 9.27 -5.79 -8.16
C VAL A 116 8.46 -7.00 -8.62
N GLN A 117 8.77 -8.19 -8.10
CA GLN A 117 8.06 -9.42 -8.46
C GLN A 117 6.58 -9.33 -8.10
N VAL A 118 6.25 -8.77 -6.93
CA VAL A 118 4.85 -8.58 -6.49
C VAL A 118 4.16 -7.49 -7.29
N ALA A 119 4.82 -6.36 -7.55
CA ALA A 119 4.27 -5.25 -8.33
C ALA A 119 3.86 -5.70 -9.75
N ASN A 120 4.66 -6.57 -10.39
CA ASN A 120 4.35 -7.13 -11.70
C ASN A 120 3.14 -8.10 -11.71
N LYS A 121 2.66 -8.55 -10.54
CA LYS A 121 1.43 -9.34 -10.42
C LYS A 121 0.18 -8.47 -10.25
N VAL A 122 0.34 -7.18 -9.96
CA VAL A 122 -0.77 -6.24 -9.79
C VAL A 122 -1.38 -5.93 -11.16
N LYS A 123 -2.68 -6.19 -11.30
CA LYS A 123 -3.45 -5.88 -12.51
C LYS A 123 -4.59 -4.95 -12.16
N LEU A 124 -4.75 -3.89 -12.94
CA LEU A 124 -5.90 -3.00 -12.83
C LEU A 124 -7.13 -3.74 -13.35
N ASP A 125 -8.12 -3.90 -12.47
CA ASP A 125 -9.39 -4.57 -12.79
C ASP A 125 -10.52 -3.55 -12.97
N THR A 126 -10.71 -2.67 -11.99
CA THR A 126 -11.85 -1.74 -11.96
C THR A 126 -11.39 -0.33 -11.59
N ILE A 127 -11.93 0.67 -12.30
CA ILE A 127 -11.85 2.09 -11.93
C ILE A 127 -13.26 2.57 -11.59
N TYR A 128 -13.41 3.15 -10.40
CA TYR A 128 -14.64 3.82 -9.99
C TYR A 128 -14.38 5.32 -9.79
N PHE A 129 -15.17 6.17 -10.45
CA PHE A 129 -15.07 7.62 -10.32
C PHE A 129 -16.42 8.21 -9.89
N LEU A 130 -16.46 8.67 -8.64
CA LEU A 130 -17.62 9.37 -8.10
C LEU A 130 -17.55 10.85 -8.50
N ARG A 131 -18.53 11.31 -9.27
CA ARG A 131 -18.71 12.72 -9.66
C ARG A 131 -20.18 13.13 -9.55
N ASN A 132 -20.44 14.43 -9.48
CA ASN A 132 -21.81 14.95 -9.57
C ASN A 132 -22.47 14.53 -10.90
N LYS A 133 -23.80 14.52 -10.95
CA LYS A 133 -24.51 14.51 -12.24
C LYS A 133 -24.09 15.79 -12.96
N GLY A 134 -23.59 15.63 -14.19
CA GLY A 134 -23.03 16.71 -15.01
C GLY A 134 -23.98 17.89 -15.16
#